data_AF-A0A819GLC8-F1
#
_entry.id   AF-A0A819GLC8-F1
#
_cell.length_a   1.000
_cell.length_b   1.000
_cell.length_c   1.000
_cell.angle_alpha   90.00
_cell.angle_beta   90.00
_cell.angle_gamma   90.00
#
_symmetry.space_group_name_H-M   'P 1'
#
loop_
_entity.id
_entity.type
_entity.pdbx_description
1 polymer ?
#
loop_
_entity_poly.entity_id
_entity_poly.type
_entity_poly.pdbx_seq_one_letter_code
_entity_poly.pdbx_strand_id
1 'polypeptide(L)'
;MPIEVIVAGLPRSGTFSMHDALERLGYHKTMHTLVHRNNVEQMEAWKEIYEKHLEKIWTSDDWRKMIDTLYPDFVGAADAPPCDFVVELSRAYPEAKV
;
A
#
# COMPACT_ATOMS: atom_id res chain seq x y z
N MET A 1 -6.42 -1.29 -10.82
CA MET A 1 -5.34 -0.66 -11.64
C MET A 1 -4.02 -0.92 -10.94
N PRO A 2 -2.87 -1.00 -11.64
CA PRO A 2 -1.61 -1.25 -10.95
C PRO A 2 -1.27 -0.06 -10.04
N ILE A 3 -0.51 -0.32 -8.96
CA ILE A 3 0.07 0.74 -8.16
C ILE A 3 1.06 1.54 -9.02
N GLU A 4 0.97 2.87 -8.94
CA GLU A 4 1.75 3.82 -9.74
C GLU A 4 2.73 4.64 -8.87
N VAL A 5 2.42 4.82 -7.58
CA VAL A 5 3.25 5.60 -6.64
C VAL A 5 3.31 4.93 -5.27
N ILE A 6 4.51 4.84 -4.71
CA ILE A 6 4.80 4.25 -3.39
C ILE A 6 5.52 5.30 -2.54
N VAL A 7 4.81 5.89 -1.59
CA VAL A 7 5.36 6.84 -0.63
C VAL A 7 5.99 6.08 0.54
N ALA A 8 7.31 5.99 0.54
CA ALA A 8 8.09 5.28 1.57
C ALA A 8 8.16 6.01 2.94
N GLY A 9 7.52 7.17 3.08
CA GLY A 9 7.51 7.94 4.31
C GLY A 9 6.77 7.24 5.44
N LEU A 10 7.40 7.14 6.61
CA LEU A 10 6.79 6.58 7.82
C LEU A 10 5.62 7.44 8.34
N PRO A 11 4.74 6.91 9.21
CA PRO A 11 3.69 7.69 9.84
C PRO A 11 4.24 8.97 10.48
N ARG A 12 3.46 10.05 10.40
CA ARG A 12 3.80 11.39 10.94
C ARG A 12 4.93 12.13 10.20
N SER A 13 5.35 11.65 9.03
CA SER A 13 6.32 12.33 8.14
C SER A 13 5.69 13.24 7.07
N GLY A 14 4.40 13.55 7.20
CA GLY A 14 3.64 14.30 6.19
C GLY A 14 2.90 13.41 5.18
N THR A 15 2.72 12.11 5.48
CA THR A 15 1.98 11.14 4.66
C THR A 15 0.56 11.59 4.31
N PHE A 16 -0.12 12.27 5.22
CA PHE A 16 -1.45 12.84 4.95
C PHE A 16 -1.41 13.99 3.92
N SER A 17 -0.44 14.90 4.05
CA SER A 17 -0.25 15.96 3.06
C SER A 17 0.14 15.38 1.70
N MET A 18 0.93 14.31 1.68
CA MET A 18 1.26 13.59 0.45
C MET A 18 0.03 12.94 -0.17
N HIS A 19 -0.81 12.28 0.63
CA HIS A 19 -2.08 11.72 0.18
C HIS A 19 -2.99 12.77 -0.48
N ASP A 20 -3.17 13.94 0.16
CA ASP A 20 -3.97 15.04 -0.42
C ASP A 20 -3.33 15.62 -1.71
N ALA A 21 -2.00 15.71 -1.76
CA ALA A 21 -1.30 16.15 -2.97
C ALA A 21 -1.48 15.16 -4.14
N LEU A 22 -1.39 13.86 -3.86
CA LEU A 22 -1.59 12.80 -4.85
C LEU A 22 -3.02 12.79 -5.40
N GLU A 23 -4.01 12.97 -4.52
CA GLU A 23 -5.42 13.12 -4.91
C GLU A 23 -5.61 14.26 -5.94
N ARG A 24 -5.00 15.42 -5.68
CA ARG A 24 -5.06 16.59 -6.58
C ARG A 24 -4.35 16.39 -7.92
N LEU A 25 -3.35 15.50 -7.94
CA LEU A 25 -2.59 15.14 -9.15
C LEU A 25 -3.27 14.04 -9.97
N GLY A 26 -4.41 13.50 -9.51
CA GLY A 26 -5.18 12.47 -10.21
C GLY A 26 -4.99 11.05 -9.66
N TYR A 27 -4.20 10.87 -8.59
CA TYR A 27 -3.98 9.58 -7.93
C TYR A 27 -5.06 9.32 -6.86
N HIS A 28 -6.31 9.25 -7.30
CA HIS A 28 -7.53 9.36 -6.48
C HIS A 28 -7.76 8.29 -5.38
N LYS A 29 -6.91 7.26 -5.32
CA LYS A 29 -7.05 6.15 -4.37
C LYS A 29 -5.67 5.70 -3.91
N THR A 30 -5.27 6.22 -2.76
CA THR A 30 -3.98 5.90 -2.11
C THR A 30 -4.22 5.19 -0.79
N MET A 31 -3.58 4.03 -0.59
CA MET A 31 -3.62 3.29 0.68
C MET A 31 -3.02 4.21 1.76
N HIS A 32 -3.71 4.35 2.89
CA HIS A 32 -3.32 5.25 3.96
C HIS A 32 -4.08 4.86 5.25
N THR A 33 -3.49 5.03 6.44
CA THR A 33 -4.15 4.64 7.71
C THR A 33 -5.54 5.27 7.89
N LEU A 34 -5.77 6.46 7.34
CA LEU A 34 -7.07 7.14 7.36
C LEU A 34 -8.17 6.45 6.56
N VAL A 35 -7.79 5.69 5.53
CA VAL A 35 -8.69 4.84 4.74
C VAL A 35 -8.97 3.55 5.51
N HIS A 36 -7.94 2.96 6.12
CA HIS A 36 -8.04 1.68 6.83
C HIS A 36 -8.84 1.74 8.14
N ARG A 37 -8.79 2.88 8.87
CA ARG A 37 -9.48 3.01 10.18
C ARG A 37 -11.00 2.78 10.15
N ASN A 38 -11.61 2.86 8.97
CA ASN A 38 -13.05 2.65 8.78
C ASN A 38 -13.36 1.31 8.08
N ASN A 39 -12.35 0.48 7.81
CA ASN A 39 -12.49 -0.79 7.10
C ASN A 39 -11.81 -1.93 7.88
N VAL A 40 -12.60 -2.62 8.71
CA VAL A 40 -12.14 -3.73 9.55
C VAL A 40 -11.56 -4.87 8.71
N GLU A 41 -12.16 -5.19 7.57
CA GLU A 41 -11.69 -6.27 6.69
C GLU A 41 -10.28 -5.98 6.15
N GLN A 42 -9.99 -4.73 5.79
CA GLN A 42 -8.64 -4.33 5.37
C GLN A 42 -7.62 -4.41 6.50
N MET A 43 -8.01 -4.07 7.73
CA MET A 43 -7.14 -4.19 8.90
C MET A 43 -6.84 -5.66 9.24
N GLU A 44 -7.84 -6.54 9.16
CA GLU A 44 -7.66 -7.98 9.32
C GLU A 44 -6.78 -8.58 8.23
N ALA A 45 -7.00 -8.17 6.97
CA ALA A 45 -6.14 -8.58 5.86
C ALA A 45 -4.68 -8.17 6.07
N TRP A 46 -4.42 -6.93 6.50
CA TRP A 46 -3.06 -6.50 6.82
C TRP A 46 -2.46 -7.28 7.99
N LYS A 47 -3.23 -7.59 9.02
CA LYS A 47 -2.77 -8.47 10.10
C LYS A 47 -2.33 -9.82 9.57
N GLU A 48 -3.12 -10.46 8.71
CA GLU A 48 -2.74 -11.72 8.07
C GLU A 48 -1.48 -11.58 7.21
N ILE A 49 -1.28 -10.43 6.55
CA ILE A 49 -0.07 -10.13 5.79
C ILE A 49 1.15 -10.16 6.68
N TYR A 50 1.12 -9.43 7.81
CA TYR A 50 2.23 -9.45 8.76
C TYR A 50 2.51 -10.87 9.27
N GLU A 51 1.47 -11.62 9.68
CA GLU A 51 1.63 -12.97 10.20
C GLU A 51 2.26 -13.91 9.17
N LYS A 52 1.74 -13.94 7.94
CA LYS A 52 2.25 -14.82 6.88
C LYS A 52 3.63 -14.39 6.35
N HIS A 53 3.95 -13.10 6.39
CA HIS A 53 5.27 -12.60 6.00
C HIS A 53 6.37 -13.07 6.95
N LEU A 54 6.05 -13.30 8.24
CA LEU A 54 6.98 -13.89 9.21
C LEU A 54 7.22 -15.39 8.96
N GLU A 55 6.25 -16.09 8.36
CA GLU A 55 6.32 -17.54 8.13
C GLU A 55 6.98 -17.93 6.81
N LYS A 56 6.85 -17.09 5.77
CA LYS A 56 7.40 -17.39 4.44
C LYS A 56 7.72 -16.14 3.63
N ILE A 57 8.70 -16.27 2.75
CA ILE A 57 9.05 -15.24 1.76
C ILE A 57 8.04 -15.34 0.60
N TRP A 58 7.33 -14.25 0.34
CA TRP A 58 6.38 -14.14 -0.77
C TRP A 58 7.08 -13.71 -2.06
N THR A 59 6.60 -14.21 -3.19
CA THR A 59 7.06 -13.76 -4.50
C THR A 59 6.46 -12.40 -4.86
N SER A 60 7.01 -11.72 -5.87
CA SER A 60 6.42 -10.48 -6.41
C SER A 60 4.97 -10.69 -6.89
N ASP A 61 4.67 -11.86 -7.46
CA ASP A 61 3.32 -12.20 -7.94
C ASP A 61 2.33 -12.43 -6.79
N ASP A 62 2.79 -13.04 -5.69
CA ASP A 62 1.97 -13.18 -4.48
C ASP A 62 1.59 -11.81 -3.91
N TRP A 63 2.56 -10.90 -3.80
CA TRP A 63 2.35 -9.52 -3.35
C TRP A 63 1.38 -8.78 -4.26
N ARG A 64 1.61 -8.79 -5.57
CA ARG A 64 0.74 -8.13 -6.54
C ARG A 64 -0.69 -8.67 -6.46
N LYS A 65 -0.85 -9.99 -6.50
CA LYS A 65 -2.18 -10.64 -6.46
C LYS A 65 -2.97 -10.22 -5.24
N MET A 66 -2.32 -10.19 -4.09
CA MET A 66 -2.96 -9.83 -2.84
C MET A 66 -3.32 -8.34 -2.77
N ILE A 67 -2.41 -7.44 -3.13
CA ILE A 67 -2.68 -6.00 -3.11
C ILE A 67 -3.79 -5.67 -4.11
N ASP A 68 -3.74 -6.21 -5.33
CA ASP A 68 -4.78 -6.02 -6.34
C ASP A 68 -6.14 -6.60 -5.89
N THR A 69 -6.15 -7.64 -5.04
CA THR A 69 -7.39 -8.20 -4.48
C THR A 69 -7.97 -7.31 -3.38
N LEU A 70 -7.13 -6.81 -2.48
CA LEU A 70 -7.55 -5.97 -1.34
C LEU A 70 -7.87 -4.53 -1.76
N TYR A 71 -7.21 -4.05 -2.81
CA TYR A 71 -7.24 -2.67 -3.27
C TYR A 71 -7.37 -2.57 -4.80
N PRO A 72 -8.43 -3.12 -5.41
CA PRO A 72 -8.55 -3.29 -6.86
C PRO A 72 -8.48 -2.00 -7.67
N ASP A 73 -8.84 -0.86 -7.08
CA ASP A 73 -8.85 0.45 -7.75
C ASP A 73 -7.79 1.41 -7.22
N PHE A 74 -6.93 0.99 -6.28
CA PHE A 74 -5.94 1.88 -5.71
C PHE A 74 -4.75 2.01 -6.66
N VAL A 75 -4.17 3.20 -6.66
CA VAL A 75 -3.04 3.60 -7.52
C VAL A 75 -1.86 4.11 -6.71
N GLY A 76 -2.04 4.35 -5.41
CA GLY A 76 -0.99 4.82 -4.51
C GLY A 76 -0.87 3.97 -3.25
N ALA A 77 0.33 3.94 -2.67
CA ALA A 77 0.63 3.38 -1.36
C ALA A 77 1.31 4.43 -0.48
N ALA A 78 0.80 4.70 0.71
CA ALA A 78 1.41 5.65 1.65
C ALA A 78 1.08 5.25 3.09
N ASP A 79 1.87 5.76 4.05
CA ASP A 79 1.64 5.54 5.48
C ASP A 79 1.63 4.04 5.86
N ALA A 80 1.31 3.76 7.13
CA ALA A 80 1.09 2.38 7.55
C ALA A 80 -0.27 1.86 7.05
N PRO A 81 -0.41 0.54 6.81
CA PRO A 81 0.66 -0.49 6.76
C PRO A 81 1.63 -0.52 5.54
N PRO A 82 1.29 -0.02 4.34
CA PRO A 82 2.12 -0.23 3.14
C PRO A 82 3.59 0.22 3.24
N CYS A 83 3.90 1.24 4.05
CA CYS A 83 5.27 1.74 4.24
C CYS A 83 6.24 0.70 4.81
N ASP A 84 5.74 -0.36 5.46
CA ASP A 84 6.57 -1.42 6.00
C ASP A 84 7.04 -2.41 4.91
N PHE A 85 6.43 -2.35 3.72
CA PHE A 85 6.61 -3.30 2.62
C PHE A 85 7.07 -2.62 1.32
N VAL A 86 7.80 -1.51 1.41
CA VAL A 86 8.22 -0.71 0.24
C VAL A 86 9.02 -1.54 -0.77
N VAL A 87 9.91 -2.43 -0.29
CA VAL A 87 10.76 -3.26 -1.16
C VAL A 87 9.92 -4.29 -1.91
N GLU A 88 9.01 -4.94 -1.21
CA GLU A 88 8.08 -5.93 -1.72
C GLU A 88 7.14 -5.30 -2.76
N LEU A 89 6.55 -4.15 -2.42
CA LEU A 89 5.69 -3.39 -3.32
C LEU A 89 6.45 -2.90 -4.56
N SER A 90 7.68 -2.41 -4.40
CA SER A 90 8.51 -1.98 -5.54
C SER A 90 8.86 -3.14 -6.48
N ARG A 91 9.08 -4.35 -5.94
CA ARG A 91 9.31 -5.56 -6.74
C ARG A 91 8.03 -6.06 -7.41
N ALA A 92 6.89 -5.94 -6.74
CA ALA A 92 5.57 -6.31 -7.26
C ALA A 92 5.07 -5.34 -8.34
N TYR A 93 5.44 -4.06 -8.25
CA TYR A 93 5.05 -2.99 -9.17
C TYR A 93 6.29 -2.23 -9.65
N PRO A 94 7.11 -2.82 -10.55
CA PRO A 94 8.40 -2.26 -10.95
C PRO A 94 8.31 -0.92 -11.71
N GLU A 95 7.14 -0.62 -12.28
CA GLU A 95 6.87 0.65 -12.96
C GLU A 95 6.40 1.76 -12.00
N ALA A 96 6.09 1.42 -10.74
CA ALA A 96 5.68 2.39 -9.74
C ALA A 96 6.87 3.27 -9.34
N LYS A 97 6.62 4.58 -9.18
CA LYS A 97 7.62 5.50 -8.64
C LYS A 97 7.66 5.41 -7.13
N VAL A 98 8.84 5.56 -6.54
CA VAL A 98 9.08 5.61 -5.09
C VAL A 98 9.58 6.98 -4.69
#